data_AF-A0A914PZL1-F1
#
_entry.id   AF-A0A914PZL1-F1
#
_cell.length_a   1.000
_cell.length_b   1.000
_cell.length_c   1.000
_cell.angle_alpha   90.00
_cell.angle_beta   90.00
_cell.angle_gamma   90.00
#
_symmetry.space_group_name_H-M   'P 1'
#
loop_
_entity.id
_entity.type
_entity.pdbx_description
1 polymer ?
#
loop_
_entity_poly.entity_id
_entity_poly.type
_entity_poly.pdbx_seq_one_letter_code
_entity_poly.pdbx_strand_id
1 'polypeptide(L)'
;MHSAEQSSNAIAPSKSSSAQQITTPPPPPQLEVSQAFDHQDSKYKCCCGCCHAKTGAMIIAILSAISLFYLIYVSIGFVNDDYKTWLDWAQLVIRILLMPVVICLFVGLFTKNQYLLLPYIFREIISVILSVTLAIILIYTFSTAEPDDIQEAKKRMGFGNVSNGVIIGAAILQIILELSFTAWFIWVIFLCYRYFRDLKNFPGQTFIGREPLFFK
;
A
#
# COMPACT_ATOMS: atom_id res chain seq x y z
N MET A 1 -48.88 33.78 25.41
CA MET A 1 -50.05 34.14 26.25
C MET A 1 -50.21 33.06 27.31
N HIS A 2 -50.40 33.47 28.56
CA HIS A 2 -50.51 32.70 29.82
C HIS A 2 -49.18 32.15 30.38
N SER A 3 -48.51 32.74 31.38
CA SER A 3 -48.86 33.28 32.72
C SER A 3 -48.97 32.23 33.83
N ALA A 4 -48.09 32.38 34.85
CA ALA A 4 -48.24 32.14 36.29
C ALA A 4 -46.84 31.76 36.85
N GLU A 5 -46.07 32.57 37.58
CA GLU A 5 -46.32 33.40 38.78
C GLU A 5 -46.56 32.59 40.06
N GLN A 6 -45.53 32.50 40.92
CA GLN A 6 -45.55 32.49 42.40
C GLN A 6 -44.11 32.28 42.90
N SER A 7 -43.39 33.29 43.38
CA SER A 7 -43.44 33.91 44.73
C SER A 7 -43.08 32.93 45.84
N SER A 8 -41.96 33.16 46.55
CA SER A 8 -41.97 33.39 48.00
C SER A 8 -40.56 33.44 48.63
N ASN A 9 -40.36 34.52 49.39
CA ASN A 9 -39.63 34.67 50.65
C ASN A 9 -38.09 34.81 50.71
N ALA A 10 -37.75 35.98 51.25
CA ALA A 10 -36.47 36.44 51.76
C ALA A 10 -36.16 35.87 53.15
N ILE A 11 -34.88 35.61 53.44
CA ILE A 11 -34.27 35.69 54.77
C ILE A 11 -32.81 36.16 54.60
N ALA A 12 -32.43 37.22 55.31
CA ALA A 12 -31.07 37.79 55.37
C ALA A 12 -30.30 37.25 56.62
N PRO A 13 -29.13 37.80 56.97
CA PRO A 13 -27.81 37.20 56.78
C PRO A 13 -27.19 36.61 58.07
N SER A 14 -26.39 35.54 57.95
CA SER A 14 -25.53 35.06 59.05
C SER A 14 -24.04 35.23 58.72
N LYS A 15 -23.37 35.95 59.62
CA LYS A 15 -21.92 36.20 59.68
C LYS A 15 -21.10 34.93 59.97
N SER A 16 -19.79 35.07 59.70
CA SER A 16 -18.67 34.16 60.06
C SER A 16 -18.55 32.95 59.15
N SER A 17 -17.38 32.58 58.65
CA SER A 17 -16.06 32.63 59.27
C SER A 17 -14.99 32.74 58.17
N SER A 18 -14.05 33.67 58.33
CA SER A 18 -12.85 33.77 57.51
C SER A 18 -11.94 32.57 57.80
N ALA A 19 -12.22 31.44 57.16
CA ALA A 19 -11.24 30.37 57.02
C ALA A 19 -10.18 30.85 56.03
N GLN A 20 -8.97 31.09 56.54
CA GLN A 20 -7.77 31.27 55.73
C GLN A 20 -7.67 30.09 54.77
N GLN A 21 -7.99 30.36 53.51
CA GLN A 21 -7.80 29.45 52.39
C GLN A 21 -6.27 29.35 52.22
N ILE A 22 -5.69 28.31 52.82
CA ILE A 22 -4.32 27.90 52.55
C ILE A 22 -4.28 27.57 51.07
N THR A 23 -3.84 28.54 50.27
CA THR A 23 -3.53 28.37 48.86
C THR A 23 -2.41 27.36 48.79
N THR A 24 -2.77 26.10 48.54
CA THR A 24 -1.81 25.10 48.11
C THR A 24 -1.12 25.63 46.86
N PRO A 25 0.22 25.52 46.76
CA PRO A 25 0.92 25.90 45.56
C PRO A 25 0.32 25.13 44.37
N PRO A 26 0.16 25.77 43.20
CA PRO A 26 -0.34 25.10 42.02
C PRO A 26 0.50 23.82 41.80
N PRO A 27 -0.14 22.68 41.50
CA PRO A 27 0.59 21.47 41.21
C PRO A 27 1.64 21.79 40.14
N PRO A 28 2.89 21.31 40.30
CA PRO A 28 3.93 21.57 39.30
C PRO A 28 3.37 21.20 37.92
N PRO A 29 3.59 22.03 36.90
CA PRO A 29 3.06 21.80 35.55
C PRO A 29 3.37 20.35 35.22
N GLN A 30 2.31 19.54 35.06
CA GLN A 30 2.47 18.14 34.71
C GLN A 30 3.33 18.13 33.47
N LEU A 31 4.56 17.63 33.61
CA LEU A 31 5.48 17.45 32.51
C LEU A 31 4.69 16.62 31.50
N GLU A 32 4.23 17.26 30.43
CA GLU A 32 3.52 16.60 29.36
C GLU A 32 4.48 15.50 28.92
N VAL A 33 4.17 14.25 29.26
CA VAL A 33 5.01 13.11 28.94
C VAL A 33 4.97 13.04 27.42
N SER A 34 5.94 13.69 26.78
CA SER A 34 6.15 13.68 25.34
C SER A 34 6.22 12.21 24.94
N GLN A 35 5.10 11.67 24.48
CA GLN A 35 4.98 10.25 24.19
C GLN A 35 6.07 9.88 23.17
N ALA A 36 6.94 8.96 23.58
CA ALA A 36 7.95 8.42 22.70
C ALA A 36 7.26 7.76 21.49
N PHE A 37 7.76 8.00 20.28
CA PHE A 37 7.29 7.34 19.07
C PHE A 37 7.62 5.84 19.17
N ASP A 38 6.58 5.02 19.31
CA ASP A 38 6.73 3.58 19.38
C ASP A 38 6.93 2.98 17.97
N HIS A 39 8.18 2.64 17.65
CA HIS A 39 8.55 1.97 16.40
C HIS A 39 8.02 0.53 16.30
N GLN A 40 7.66 -0.10 17.43
CA GLN A 40 7.19 -1.49 17.48
C GLN A 40 5.66 -1.59 17.56
N ASP A 41 4.96 -0.47 17.40
CA ASP A 41 3.51 -0.44 17.35
C ASP A 41 3.01 -1.42 16.28
N SER A 42 2.07 -2.27 16.69
CA SER A 42 1.41 -3.28 15.85
C SER A 42 0.90 -2.71 14.52
N LYS A 43 0.54 -1.42 14.47
CA LYS A 43 0.07 -0.75 13.25
C LYS A 43 1.13 -0.61 12.16
N TYR A 44 2.42 -0.79 12.46
CA TYR A 44 3.51 -0.76 11.48
C TYR A 44 4.03 -2.15 11.12
N LYS A 45 3.32 -3.22 11.51
CA LYS A 45 3.69 -4.59 11.17
C LYS A 45 2.84 -5.11 10.01
N CYS A 46 3.46 -5.89 9.13
CA CYS A 46 2.84 -6.60 8.01
C CYS A 46 2.94 -8.13 8.23
N CYS A 47 2.32 -8.91 7.32
CA CYS A 47 2.34 -10.38 7.37
C CYS A 47 1.86 -10.94 8.72
N CYS A 48 0.61 -10.65 9.10
CA CYS A 48 0.02 -11.07 10.38
C CYS A 48 0.79 -10.57 11.63
N GLY A 49 1.53 -9.47 11.51
CA GLY A 49 2.31 -8.91 12.61
C GLY A 49 3.73 -9.46 12.74
N CYS A 50 4.16 -10.33 11.82
CA CYS A 50 5.48 -10.98 11.89
C CYS A 50 6.63 -10.05 11.46
N CYS A 51 6.41 -9.15 10.51
CA CYS A 51 7.47 -8.33 9.91
C CYS A 51 7.18 -6.84 10.07
N HIS A 52 8.22 -6.02 10.30
CA HIS A 52 8.07 -4.57 10.24
C HIS A 52 7.83 -4.09 8.80
N ALA A 53 7.00 -3.06 8.61
CA ALA A 53 6.61 -2.56 7.28
C ALA A 53 7.81 -2.19 6.40
N LYS A 54 8.89 -1.65 6.98
CA LYS A 54 10.16 -1.39 6.26
C LYS A 54 10.76 -2.65 5.66
N THR A 55 10.80 -3.75 6.42
CA THR A 55 11.35 -5.04 5.95
C THR A 55 10.48 -5.63 4.85
N GLY A 56 9.15 -5.62 5.04
CA GLY A 56 8.21 -6.06 4.00
C GLY A 56 8.35 -5.26 2.71
N ALA A 57 8.43 -3.93 2.81
CA ALA A 57 8.62 -3.06 1.66
C ALA A 57 9.97 -3.27 0.95
N MET A 58 11.04 -3.58 1.70
CA MET A 58 12.34 -3.93 1.12
C MET A 58 12.27 -5.24 0.32
N ILE A 59 11.60 -6.27 0.86
CA ILE A 59 11.39 -7.54 0.14
C ILE A 59 10.63 -7.29 -1.16
N ILE A 60 9.56 -6.48 -1.11
CA ILE A 60 8.79 -6.11 -2.31
C ILE A 60 9.68 -5.38 -3.32
N ALA A 61 10.50 -4.41 -2.89
CA ALA A 61 11.38 -3.68 -3.79
C ALA A 61 12.37 -4.61 -4.51
N ILE A 62 12.94 -5.58 -3.80
CA ILE A 62 13.84 -6.60 -4.37
C ILE A 62 13.11 -7.49 -5.37
N LEU A 63 11.94 -8.01 -5.00
CA LEU A 63 11.13 -8.85 -5.89
C LEU A 63 10.71 -8.10 -7.16
N SER A 64 10.30 -6.83 -7.02
CA SER A 64 9.92 -5.98 -8.15
C SER A 64 11.09 -5.68 -9.07
N ALA A 65 12.30 -5.47 -8.53
CA ALA A 65 13.50 -5.33 -9.35
C ALA A 65 13.82 -6.62 -10.13
N ILE A 66 13.86 -7.77 -9.45
CA ILE A 66 14.12 -9.07 -10.08
C ILE A 66 13.10 -9.35 -11.20
N SER A 67 11.82 -9.13 -10.90
CA SER A 67 10.74 -9.30 -11.88
C SER A 67 10.91 -8.39 -13.09
N LEU A 68 11.24 -7.11 -12.87
CA LEU A 68 11.45 -6.15 -13.95
C LEU A 68 12.65 -6.53 -14.83
N PHE A 69 13.77 -6.93 -14.23
CA PHE A 69 14.95 -7.38 -14.98
C PHE A 69 14.65 -8.64 -15.81
N TYR A 70 13.96 -9.61 -15.22
CA TYR A 70 13.53 -10.81 -15.93
C TYR A 70 12.63 -10.48 -17.11
N LEU A 71 11.65 -9.58 -16.93
CA LEU A 71 10.75 -9.15 -17.99
C LEU A 71 11.50 -8.40 -19.10
N ILE A 72 12.47 -7.55 -18.78
CA ILE A 72 13.30 -6.90 -19.80
C ILE A 72 14.12 -7.94 -20.58
N TYR A 73 14.75 -8.89 -19.88
CA TYR A 73 15.52 -9.96 -20.50
C TYR A 73 14.67 -10.78 -21.49
N VAL A 74 13.48 -11.21 -21.07
CA VAL A 74 12.53 -11.94 -21.91
C VAL A 74 12.08 -11.09 -23.12
N SER A 75 11.79 -9.80 -22.91
CA SER A 75 11.43 -8.89 -24.02
C SER A 75 12.54 -8.74 -25.05
N ILE A 76 13.80 -8.67 -24.61
CA ILE A 76 14.94 -8.61 -25.53
C ILE A 76 15.02 -9.89 -26.37
N GLY A 77 14.74 -11.05 -25.77
CA GLY A 77 14.62 -12.32 -26.49
C GLY A 77 13.61 -12.25 -27.64
N PHE A 78 12.38 -11.82 -27.34
CA PHE A 78 11.32 -11.70 -28.35
C PHE A 78 11.62 -10.66 -29.45
N VAL A 79 12.28 -9.55 -29.09
CA VAL A 79 12.65 -8.52 -30.07
C VAL A 79 13.77 -8.99 -31.02
N ASN A 80 14.54 -10.00 -30.63
CA ASN A 80 15.59 -10.57 -31.47
C ASN A 80 15.10 -11.66 -32.43
N ASP A 81 13.90 -12.21 -32.23
CA ASP A 81 13.30 -13.19 -33.14
C ASP A 81 12.86 -12.56 -34.48
N ASP A 82 12.79 -13.36 -35.54
CA ASP A 82 12.50 -12.89 -36.91
C ASP A 82 11.07 -12.36 -37.09
N TYR A 83 10.14 -12.70 -36.19
CA TYR A 83 8.73 -12.31 -36.23
C TYR A 83 8.44 -11.10 -35.35
N LYS A 84 9.06 -9.96 -35.68
CA LYS A 84 8.97 -8.74 -34.87
C LYS A 84 7.65 -8.03 -35.10
N THR A 85 6.90 -7.80 -34.03
CA THR A 85 5.76 -6.87 -34.06
C THR A 85 6.18 -5.54 -33.44
N TRP A 86 5.65 -4.41 -33.93
CA TRP A 86 5.86 -3.10 -33.30
C TRP A 86 5.45 -3.10 -31.81
N LEU A 87 4.52 -3.98 -31.44
CA LEU A 87 4.07 -4.22 -30.06
C LEU A 87 5.20 -4.71 -29.15
N ASP A 88 6.11 -5.56 -29.64
CA ASP A 88 7.19 -6.12 -28.83
C ASP A 88 8.20 -5.03 -28.43
N TRP A 89 8.52 -4.14 -29.37
CA TRP A 89 9.32 -2.94 -29.11
C TRP A 89 8.63 -1.99 -28.14
N ALA A 90 7.33 -1.73 -28.34
CA ALA A 90 6.57 -0.86 -27.44
C ALA A 90 6.58 -1.41 -26.00
N GLN A 91 6.40 -2.73 -25.82
CA GLN A 91 6.49 -3.37 -24.52
C GLN A 91 7.87 -3.23 -23.88
N LEU A 92 8.95 -3.43 -24.64
CA LEU A 92 10.31 -3.25 -24.15
C LEU A 92 10.54 -1.81 -23.67
N VAL A 93 10.14 -0.82 -24.47
CA VAL A 93 10.28 0.60 -24.11
C VAL A 93 9.49 0.92 -22.84
N ILE A 94 8.24 0.46 -22.72
CA ILE A 94 7.43 0.66 -21.52
C ILE A 94 8.11 0.04 -20.29
N ARG A 95 8.66 -1.18 -20.40
CA ARG A 95 9.39 -1.84 -19.29
C ARG A 95 10.62 -1.05 -18.86
N ILE A 96 11.38 -0.50 -19.81
CA ILE A 96 12.54 0.36 -19.51
C ILE A 96 12.07 1.65 -18.80
N LEU A 97 10.97 2.26 -19.25
CA LEU A 97 10.41 3.45 -18.61
C LEU A 97 9.86 3.22 -17.19
N LEU A 98 9.64 1.95 -16.79
CA LEU A 98 9.26 1.59 -15.43
C LEU A 98 10.45 1.47 -14.47
N MET A 99 11.69 1.40 -14.96
CA MET A 99 12.90 1.34 -14.11
C MET A 99 12.99 2.48 -13.09
N PRO A 100 12.77 3.76 -13.48
CA PRO A 100 12.80 4.88 -12.53
C PRO A 100 11.81 4.70 -11.37
N VAL A 101 10.65 4.07 -11.59
CA VAL A 101 9.66 3.84 -10.53
C VAL A 101 10.20 2.89 -9.46
N VAL A 102 10.89 1.82 -9.87
CA VAL A 102 11.53 0.87 -8.95
C VAL A 102 12.71 1.54 -8.24
N ILE A 103 13.50 2.35 -8.95
CA ILE A 103 14.60 3.12 -8.33
C ILE A 103 14.05 4.09 -7.28
N CYS A 104 12.96 4.82 -7.57
CA CYS A 104 12.29 5.68 -6.60
C CYS A 104 11.85 4.91 -5.36
N LEU A 105 11.32 3.69 -5.52
CA LEU A 105 10.96 2.84 -4.38
C LEU A 105 12.20 2.56 -3.49
N PHE A 106 13.32 2.13 -4.07
CA PHE A 106 14.55 1.90 -3.30
C PHE A 106 15.06 3.17 -2.62
N VAL A 107 15.21 4.26 -3.38
CA VAL A 107 15.68 5.54 -2.84
C VAL A 107 14.76 6.02 -1.72
N GLY A 108 13.44 5.87 -1.87
CA GLY A 108 12.46 6.20 -0.84
C GLY A 108 12.60 5.39 0.44
N LEU A 109 12.89 4.08 0.32
CA LEU A 109 13.14 3.20 1.47
C LEU A 109 14.45 3.54 2.20
N PHE A 110 15.51 3.89 1.47
CA PHE A 110 16.80 4.26 2.07
C PHE A 110 16.77 5.66 2.69
N THR A 111 16.17 6.63 1.99
CA THR A 111 16.06 8.02 2.45
C THR A 111 14.94 8.25 3.47
N LYS A 112 14.14 7.22 3.76
CA LYS A 112 12.93 7.30 4.61
C LYS A 112 11.98 8.40 4.14
N ASN A 113 11.91 8.64 2.82
CA ASN A 113 11.10 9.68 2.22
C ASN A 113 9.80 9.11 1.64
N GLN A 114 8.68 9.37 2.32
CA GLN A 114 7.37 8.84 1.93
C GLN A 114 6.92 9.24 0.52
N TYR A 115 7.32 10.41 0.01
CA TYR A 115 6.89 10.87 -1.32
C TYR A 115 7.48 10.04 -2.46
N LEU A 116 8.64 9.41 -2.25
CA LEU A 116 9.27 8.55 -3.24
C LEU A 116 8.61 7.16 -3.35
N LEU A 117 7.75 6.79 -2.40
CA LEU A 117 6.96 5.55 -2.46
C LEU A 117 5.69 5.71 -3.31
N LEU A 118 5.18 6.94 -3.47
CA LEU A 118 3.94 7.23 -4.20
C LEU A 118 3.98 6.77 -5.67
N PRO A 119 5.03 7.04 -6.46
CA PRO A 119 5.09 6.62 -7.85
C PRO A 119 4.86 5.12 -8.04
N TYR A 120 5.41 4.32 -7.11
CA TYR A 120 5.21 2.86 -7.12
C TYR A 120 3.76 2.49 -6.80
N ILE A 121 3.15 3.09 -5.77
CA ILE A 121 1.74 2.85 -5.44
C ILE A 121 0.83 3.22 -6.62
N PHE A 122 1.04 4.37 -7.25
CA PHE A 122 0.26 4.78 -8.43
C PHE A 122 0.42 3.80 -9.59
N ARG A 123 1.65 3.33 -9.84
CA ARG A 123 1.93 2.31 -10.86
C ARG A 123 1.16 1.02 -10.59
N GLU A 124 1.12 0.53 -9.35
CA GLU A 124 0.37 -0.68 -9.00
C GLU A 124 -1.15 -0.49 -9.19
N ILE A 125 -1.70 0.68 -8.82
CA ILE A 125 -3.12 0.98 -9.04
C ILE A 125 -3.46 0.99 -10.54
N ILE A 126 -2.63 1.64 -11.38
CA ILE A 126 -2.80 1.64 -12.83
C ILE A 126 -2.72 0.21 -13.38
N SER A 127 -1.76 -0.59 -12.89
CA SER A 127 -1.60 -1.99 -13.28
C SER A 127 -2.88 -2.78 -13.00
N VAL A 128 -3.46 -2.65 -11.81
CA VAL A 128 -4.73 -3.32 -11.45
C VAL A 128 -5.86 -2.94 -12.41
N ILE A 129 -6.02 -1.65 -12.70
CA ILE A 129 -7.09 -1.17 -13.60
C ILE A 129 -6.91 -1.77 -15.00
N LEU A 130 -5.68 -1.77 -15.53
CA LEU A 130 -5.38 -2.33 -16.85
C LEU A 130 -5.59 -3.84 -16.88
N SER A 131 -5.14 -4.58 -15.86
CA SER A 131 -5.32 -6.04 -15.78
C SER A 131 -6.81 -6.42 -15.71
N VAL A 132 -7.62 -5.73 -14.91
CA VAL A 132 -9.08 -5.95 -14.86
C VAL A 132 -9.74 -5.62 -16.19
N THR A 133 -9.36 -4.52 -16.82
CA THR A 133 -9.91 -4.13 -18.14
C THR A 133 -9.60 -5.18 -19.20
N LEU A 134 -8.35 -5.63 -19.27
CA LEU A 134 -7.92 -6.67 -20.21
C LEU A 134 -8.64 -8.00 -19.93
N ALA A 135 -8.80 -8.38 -18.66
CA ALA A 135 -9.56 -9.56 -18.27
C ALA A 135 -11.02 -9.52 -18.76
N ILE A 136 -11.70 -8.39 -18.60
CA ILE A 136 -13.08 -8.21 -19.07
C ILE A 136 -13.15 -8.35 -20.60
N ILE A 137 -12.21 -7.71 -21.32
CA ILE A 137 -12.12 -7.81 -22.79
C ILE A 137 -11.93 -9.27 -23.21
N LEU A 138 -10.98 -9.99 -22.57
CA LEU A 138 -10.73 -11.39 -22.89
C LEU A 138 -11.95 -12.26 -22.64
N ILE A 139 -12.60 -12.13 -21.48
CA ILE A 139 -13.82 -12.89 -21.16
C ILE A 139 -14.91 -12.60 -22.19
N TYR A 140 -15.10 -11.34 -22.57
CA TYR A 140 -16.08 -10.94 -23.58
C TYR A 140 -15.77 -11.53 -24.96
N THR A 141 -14.51 -11.44 -25.41
CA THR A 141 -14.06 -12.01 -26.68
C THR A 141 -14.24 -13.52 -26.70
N PHE A 142 -13.85 -14.25 -25.65
CA PHE A 142 -14.06 -15.70 -25.58
C PHE A 142 -15.52 -16.10 -25.51
N SER A 143 -16.40 -15.25 -24.99
CA SER A 143 -17.84 -15.52 -24.92
C SER A 143 -18.57 -15.28 -26.24
N THR A 144 -17.98 -14.48 -27.14
CA THR A 144 -18.59 -14.05 -28.41
C THR A 144 -17.89 -14.62 -29.65
N ALA A 145 -16.68 -15.15 -29.51
CA ALA A 145 -15.90 -15.72 -30.60
C ALA A 145 -16.53 -17.00 -31.14
N GLU A 146 -16.37 -17.23 -32.45
CA GLU A 146 -16.82 -18.45 -33.10
C GLU A 146 -16.01 -19.67 -32.60
N PRO A 147 -16.62 -20.87 -32.55
CA PRO A 147 -15.94 -22.07 -32.05
C PRO A 147 -14.63 -22.41 -32.79
N ASP A 148 -14.58 -22.13 -34.09
CA ASP A 148 -13.43 -22.43 -34.95
C ASP A 148 -12.23 -21.54 -34.61
N ASP A 149 -12.45 -20.25 -34.38
CA ASP A 149 -11.41 -19.29 -33.95
C ASP A 149 -10.83 -19.67 -32.58
N ILE A 150 -11.70 -20.09 -31.64
CA ILE A 150 -11.28 -20.54 -30.30
C ILE A 150 -10.42 -21.80 -30.42
N GLN A 151 -10.80 -22.75 -31.30
CA GLN A 151 -10.05 -23.99 -31.49
C GLN A 151 -8.68 -23.72 -32.14
N GLU A 152 -8.60 -22.81 -33.11
CA GLU A 152 -7.33 -22.39 -33.70
C GLU A 152 -6.43 -21.71 -32.66
N ALA A 153 -6.96 -20.77 -31.88
CA ALA A 153 -6.23 -20.08 -30.82
C ALA A 153 -5.69 -21.08 -29.78
N LYS A 154 -6.50 -22.05 -29.35
CA LYS A 154 -6.05 -23.13 -28.46
C LYS A 154 -4.92 -23.93 -29.04
N LYS A 155 -5.00 -24.28 -30.33
CA LYS A 155 -3.95 -25.05 -31.00
C LYS A 155 -2.63 -24.27 -31.04
N ARG A 156 -2.69 -22.96 -31.31
CA ARG A 156 -1.51 -22.06 -31.27
C ARG A 156 -0.90 -21.95 -29.87
N MET A 157 -1.73 -21.95 -28.83
CA MET A 157 -1.28 -21.92 -27.43
C MET A 157 -0.87 -23.29 -26.86
N GLY A 158 -0.99 -24.38 -27.63
CA GLY A 158 -0.67 -25.74 -27.17
C GLY A 158 -1.75 -26.39 -26.28
N PHE A 159 -2.96 -25.81 -26.22
CA PHE A 159 -4.10 -26.27 -25.40
C PHE A 159 -5.20 -26.96 -26.23
N GLY A 160 -4.87 -27.53 -27.39
CA GLY A 160 -5.85 -28.06 -28.36
C GLY A 160 -6.87 -29.07 -27.78
N ASN A 161 -6.47 -29.86 -26.78
CA ASN A 161 -7.33 -30.89 -26.16
C ASN A 161 -7.98 -30.42 -24.84
N VAL A 162 -7.75 -29.18 -24.41
CA VAL A 162 -8.24 -28.68 -23.11
C VAL A 162 -9.63 -28.08 -23.28
N SER A 163 -10.57 -28.40 -22.39
CA SER A 163 -11.93 -27.83 -22.39
C SER A 163 -11.91 -26.30 -22.24
N ASN A 164 -12.82 -25.59 -22.93
CA ASN A 164 -13.00 -24.13 -22.80
C ASN A 164 -13.16 -23.71 -21.33
N GLY A 165 -13.96 -24.46 -20.56
CA GLY A 165 -14.22 -24.15 -19.16
C GLY A 165 -12.98 -24.20 -18.28
N VAL A 166 -12.03 -25.08 -18.59
CA VAL A 166 -10.76 -25.18 -17.84
C VAL A 166 -9.86 -23.97 -18.14
N ILE A 167 -9.77 -23.54 -19.40
CA ILE A 167 -8.96 -22.37 -19.79
C ILE A 167 -9.55 -21.10 -19.18
N ILE A 168 -10.87 -20.92 -19.27
CA ILE A 168 -11.56 -19.76 -18.68
C ILE A 168 -11.40 -19.77 -17.15
N GLY A 169 -11.59 -20.94 -16.51
CA GLY A 169 -11.40 -21.09 -15.07
C GLY A 169 -9.97 -20.77 -14.63
N ALA A 170 -8.96 -21.22 -15.37
CA ALA A 170 -7.55 -20.92 -15.10
C ALA A 170 -7.25 -19.41 -15.27
N ALA A 171 -7.81 -18.78 -16.31
CA ALA A 171 -7.67 -17.33 -16.51
C ALA A 171 -8.27 -16.53 -15.35
N ILE A 172 -9.49 -16.88 -14.91
CA ILE A 172 -10.15 -16.24 -13.76
C ILE A 172 -9.32 -16.42 -12.48
N LEU A 173 -8.83 -17.64 -12.23
CA LEU A 173 -7.99 -17.92 -11.07
C LEU A 173 -6.70 -17.10 -11.10
N GLN A 174 -6.04 -17.02 -12.26
CA GLN A 174 -4.84 -16.20 -12.45
C GLN A 174 -5.11 -14.73 -12.12
N ILE A 175 -6.23 -14.17 -12.58
CA ILE A 175 -6.64 -12.78 -12.29
C ILE A 175 -6.83 -12.58 -10.78
N ILE A 176 -7.54 -13.48 -10.11
CA ILE A 176 -7.78 -13.39 -8.66
C ILE A 176 -6.46 -13.40 -7.88
N LEU A 177 -5.52 -14.27 -8.27
CA LEU A 177 -4.20 -14.34 -7.65
C LEU A 177 -3.40 -13.05 -7.87
N GLU A 178 -3.38 -12.53 -9.10
CA GLU A 178 -2.71 -11.27 -9.44
C GLU A 178 -3.27 -10.08 -8.64
N LEU A 179 -4.60 -9.97 -8.54
CA LEU A 179 -5.26 -8.92 -7.77
C LEU A 179 -4.96 -9.02 -6.27
N SER A 180 -5.00 -10.24 -5.73
CA SER A 180 -4.70 -10.49 -4.31
C SER A 180 -3.26 -10.11 -3.98
N PHE A 181 -2.32 -10.49 -4.85
CA PHE A 181 -0.90 -10.20 -4.67
C PHE A 181 -0.60 -8.70 -4.81
N THR A 182 -1.22 -8.04 -5.80
CA THR A 182 -1.02 -6.60 -6.02
C THR A 182 -1.65 -5.76 -4.91
N ALA A 183 -2.85 -6.12 -4.45
CA ALA A 183 -3.47 -5.48 -3.29
C ALA A 183 -2.60 -5.63 -2.03
N TRP A 184 -2.01 -6.82 -1.82
CA TRP A 184 -1.07 -7.05 -0.74
C TRP A 184 0.20 -6.17 -0.86
N PHE A 185 0.76 -6.04 -2.06
CA PHE A 185 1.89 -5.15 -2.32
C PHE A 185 1.56 -3.69 -1.98
N ILE A 186 0.46 -3.18 -2.52
CA ILE A 186 -0.01 -1.81 -2.25
C ILE A 186 -0.17 -1.59 -0.75
N TRP A 187 -0.80 -2.55 -0.04
CA TRP A 187 -1.00 -2.47 1.40
C TRP A 187 0.32 -2.36 2.19
N VAL A 188 1.30 -3.22 1.89
CA VAL A 188 2.60 -3.20 2.58
C VAL A 188 3.37 -1.91 2.31
N ILE A 189 3.41 -1.44 1.06
CA ILE A 189 4.07 -0.16 0.73
C ILE A 189 3.33 1.01 1.37
N PHE A 190 2.00 0.98 1.43
CA PHE A 190 1.19 1.99 2.11
C PHE A 190 1.43 2.03 3.63
N LEU A 191 1.58 0.87 4.28
CA LEU A 191 1.99 0.81 5.69
C LEU A 191 3.37 1.44 5.90
N CYS A 192 4.32 1.19 4.99
CA CYS A 192 5.64 1.81 5.04
C CYS A 192 5.58 3.33 4.80
N TYR A 193 4.75 3.78 3.86
CA TYR A 193 4.45 5.19 3.63
C TYR A 193 3.90 5.86 4.90
N ARG A 194 2.91 5.24 5.55
CA ARG A 194 2.32 5.74 6.80
C ARG A 194 3.37 5.82 7.90
N TYR A 195 4.19 4.78 8.06
CA TYR A 195 5.29 4.76 9.02
C TYR A 195 6.27 5.93 8.81
N PHE A 196 6.73 6.18 7.58
CA PHE A 196 7.64 7.30 7.29
C PHE A 196 6.98 8.67 7.49
N ARG A 197 5.70 8.81 7.13
CA ARG A 197 4.95 10.04 7.38
C ARG A 197 4.85 10.32 8.88
N ASP A 198 4.45 9.32 9.66
CA ASP A 198 4.26 9.46 11.09
C ASP A 198 5.63 9.72 11.77
N LEU A 199 6.70 9.07 11.34
CA LEU A 199 8.07 9.33 11.81
C LEU A 199 8.49 10.80 11.64
N LYS A 200 8.12 11.45 10.51
CA LYS A 200 8.43 12.86 10.26
C LYS A 200 7.68 13.83 11.18
N ASN A 201 6.52 13.41 11.73
CA ASN A 201 5.75 14.23 12.66
C ASN A 201 6.34 14.25 14.08
N PHE A 202 7.38 13.42 14.36
CA PHE A 202 8.09 13.39 15.64
C PHE A 202 9.60 13.72 15.47
N PRO A 203 9.96 14.93 15.00
CA PRO A 203 11.34 15.28 14.64
C PRO A 203 12.32 15.37 15.83
N GLY A 204 11.84 15.29 17.08
CA GLY A 204 12.65 15.43 18.30
C GLY A 204 13.15 14.13 18.93
N GLN A 205 12.80 12.97 18.39
CA GLN A 205 13.19 11.68 18.98
C GLN A 205 14.24 11.00 18.13
N THR A 206 15.47 11.51 18.25
CA THR A 206 16.67 10.85 17.75
C THR A 206 16.80 9.46 18.38
N PHE A 207 16.60 8.43 17.56
CA PHE A 207 17.14 7.06 17.64
C PHE A 207 18.02 6.75 18.89
N ILE A 208 17.41 6.50 20.05
CA ILE A 208 18.07 5.74 21.14
C ILE A 208 17.67 4.25 21.06
N GLY A 209 16.77 3.89 20.14
CA GLY A 209 16.43 2.50 19.82
C GLY A 209 17.44 1.90 18.85
N ARG A 210 18.25 0.95 19.34
CA ARG A 210 19.09 0.03 18.56
C ARG A 210 18.36 -0.37 17.26
N GLU A 211 18.88 -0.01 16.09
CA GLU A 211 18.41 -0.62 14.85
C GLU A 211 18.61 -2.14 15.01
N PRO A 212 17.57 -2.98 14.76
CA PRO A 212 17.75 -4.42 14.77
C PRO A 212 18.82 -4.75 13.73
N LEU A 213 19.93 -5.32 14.20
CA LEU A 213 21.20 -5.63 13.53
C LEU A 213 21.11 -6.58 12.30
N PHE A 214 19.95 -6.72 11.67
CA PHE A 214 19.73 -7.73 10.62
C PHE A 214 20.30 -7.37 9.25
N PHE A 215 20.83 -6.16 9.04
CA PHE A 215 21.56 -5.80 7.83
C PHE A 215 22.68 -4.82 8.16
N LYS A 216 23.81 -5.37 8.62
CA LYS A 216 25.13 -4.76 8.49
C LYS A 216 26.04 -5.75 7.80
#